data_AF-A0A091D2V6-F1
#
_entry.id   AF-A0A091D2V6-F1
#
_cell.length_a   1.000
_cell.length_b   1.000
_cell.length_c   1.000
_cell.angle_alpha   90.00
_cell.angle_beta   90.00
_cell.angle_gamma   90.00
#
_symmetry.space_group_name_H-M   'P 1'
#
loop_
_entity.id
_entity.type
_entity.pdbx_description
1 polymer ?
#
loop_
_entity_poly.entity_id
_entity_poly.type
_entity_poly.pdbx_seq_one_letter_code
_entity_poly.pdbx_strand_id
1 'polypeptide(L)'
;MAPRSSAGPEVAVACLWLLTAPCKAMKLVRKDIEKDNAGQVTLVPEEPEDMWHTYNLVQVGDSLRASTIRKVQTESSTGSVGSNRVRTTLTLCVEAIDFDSQACQLRVKGTNIQENEYVKMGAYHTIELEPNRQFTLAKKQWDSVVLERIEQACDPAWSADVAAVVMQEGLAHICLVTPSMTLTRAKVEVNIPRKRRGNCSQHDRALERFYEQVVQAIQRHINFDVVKCVLVASPGFVREQFCDYMFQQAVKTDNKVLLENRSKFLQVHASSGHKYSLKEALCDPTVTSRLSDTKAAGEVKALDDFYKIKILICKVFLMLLALRHCGLVNGCSQRFFCLL
;
A
#
# COMPACT_ATOMS: atom_id res chain seq x y z
N MET A 1 41.37 -48.45 10.92
CA MET A 1 40.01 -48.65 10.39
C MET A 1 39.16 -47.46 10.79
N ALA A 2 39.03 -46.47 9.90
CA ALA A 2 38.11 -45.34 10.04
C ALA A 2 37.10 -45.46 8.90
N PRO A 3 35.78 -45.35 9.14
CA PRO A 3 34.82 -45.36 8.05
C PRO A 3 34.79 -43.96 7.41
N ARG A 4 35.07 -43.93 6.11
CA ARG A 4 34.76 -42.78 5.24
C ARG A 4 33.25 -42.79 5.02
N SER A 5 32.53 -41.79 5.52
CA SER A 5 31.16 -41.49 5.07
C SER A 5 31.22 -40.47 3.94
N SER A 6 30.92 -40.95 2.74
CA SER A 6 30.66 -40.15 1.54
C SER A 6 29.29 -39.49 1.67
N ALA A 7 29.25 -38.21 2.07
CA ALA A 7 28.07 -37.37 1.89
C ALA A 7 28.12 -36.78 0.48
N GLY A 8 27.23 -37.25 -0.39
CA GLY A 8 27.10 -36.76 -1.77
C GLY A 8 26.51 -35.34 -1.86
N PRO A 9 26.59 -34.71 -3.04
CA PRO A 9 26.18 -33.32 -3.28
C PRO A 9 24.66 -33.08 -3.31
N GLU A 10 23.83 -34.06 -2.94
CA GLU A 10 22.36 -33.96 -3.05
C GLU A 10 21.71 -33.10 -1.95
N VAL A 11 22.37 -32.89 -0.79
CA VAL A 11 21.80 -32.09 0.30
C VAL A 11 21.94 -30.57 0.05
N ALA A 12 22.90 -30.18 -0.80
CA ALA A 12 23.11 -28.76 -1.14
C ALA A 12 22.06 -28.21 -2.11
N VAL A 13 21.40 -29.06 -2.90
CA VAL A 13 20.38 -28.62 -3.86
C VAL A 13 19.03 -28.41 -3.17
N ALA A 14 18.69 -29.21 -2.16
CA ALA A 14 17.46 -29.02 -1.38
C ALA A 14 17.48 -27.73 -0.53
N CYS A 15 18.66 -27.28 -0.08
CA CYS A 15 18.79 -26.07 0.71
C CYS A 15 18.77 -24.78 -0.14
N LEU A 16 19.01 -24.87 -1.46
CA LEU A 16 18.96 -23.73 -2.38
C LEU A 16 17.52 -23.45 -2.87
N TRP A 17 16.62 -24.43 -2.80
CA TRP A 17 15.20 -24.25 -3.17
C TRP A 17 14.33 -23.63 -2.06
N LEU A 18 14.84 -23.54 -0.83
CA LEU A 18 14.14 -22.94 0.32
C LEU A 18 14.50 -21.46 0.57
N LEU A 19 15.39 -20.87 -0.25
CA LEU A 19 15.87 -19.48 -0.10
C LEU A 19 15.34 -18.50 -1.16
N THR A 20 14.47 -18.95 -2.06
CA THR A 20 13.68 -18.06 -2.91
C THR A 20 12.21 -18.29 -2.61
N ALA A 21 11.70 -17.62 -1.58
CA ALA A 21 10.28 -17.33 -1.59
C ALA A 21 10.00 -16.63 -2.94
N PRO A 22 9.15 -17.16 -3.83
CA PRO A 22 8.81 -16.45 -5.04
C PRO A 22 8.23 -15.12 -4.57
N CYS A 23 8.87 -14.01 -4.94
CA CYS A 23 8.28 -12.69 -4.81
C CYS A 23 6.96 -12.76 -5.59
N LYS A 24 5.85 -12.82 -4.84
CA LYS A 24 4.52 -12.99 -5.40
C LYS A 24 4.17 -11.65 -6.04
N ALA A 25 3.93 -11.66 -7.33
CA ALA A 25 3.55 -10.47 -8.08
C ALA A 25 2.37 -10.84 -8.97
N MET A 26 1.61 -9.85 -9.43
CA MET A 26 0.45 -10.10 -10.28
C MET A 26 0.87 -10.92 -11.51
N LYS A 27 0.28 -12.11 -11.67
CA LYS A 27 0.67 -12.99 -12.78
C LYS A 27 -0.19 -12.73 -14.00
N LEU A 28 0.45 -12.24 -15.07
CA LEU A 28 -0.14 -12.19 -16.41
C LEU A 28 -0.16 -13.61 -17.01
N VAL A 29 -1.36 -14.15 -17.24
CA VAL A 29 -1.53 -15.50 -17.82
C VAL A 29 -1.57 -15.43 -19.33
N ARG A 30 -2.38 -14.51 -19.87
CA ARG A 30 -2.62 -14.39 -21.31
C ARG A 30 -2.94 -12.95 -21.68
N LYS A 31 -2.39 -12.48 -22.80
CA LYS A 31 -2.59 -11.15 -23.36
C LYS A 31 -2.98 -11.30 -24.82
N ASP A 32 -4.27 -11.22 -25.12
CA ASP A 32 -4.82 -11.27 -26.47
C ASP A 32 -5.30 -9.85 -26.84
N ILE A 33 -4.43 -9.05 -27.43
CA ILE A 33 -4.77 -7.68 -27.87
C ILE A 33 -4.65 -7.64 -29.39
N GLU A 34 -5.76 -7.32 -30.07
CA GLU A 34 -5.79 -7.14 -31.51
C GLU A 34 -5.29 -5.75 -31.91
N LYS A 35 -4.97 -5.57 -33.20
CA LYS A 35 -4.45 -4.30 -33.74
C LYS A 35 -5.43 -3.12 -33.60
N ASP A 36 -6.72 -3.41 -33.41
CA ASP A 36 -7.78 -2.42 -33.26
C ASP A 36 -7.93 -1.93 -31.80
N ASN A 37 -6.94 -2.20 -30.93
CA ASN A 37 -6.91 -1.90 -29.50
C ASN A 37 -7.99 -2.58 -28.65
N ALA A 38 -8.86 -3.39 -29.26
CA ALA A 38 -9.74 -4.31 -28.56
C ALA A 38 -8.96 -5.56 -28.12
N GLY A 39 -9.26 -6.08 -26.93
CA GLY A 39 -8.54 -7.25 -26.45
C GLY A 39 -9.02 -7.78 -25.11
N GLN A 40 -8.54 -8.97 -24.79
CA GLN A 40 -8.78 -9.66 -23.53
C GLN A 40 -7.44 -9.93 -22.84
N VAL A 41 -7.41 -9.70 -21.53
CA VAL A 41 -6.24 -9.94 -20.70
C VAL A 41 -6.66 -10.77 -19.49
N THR A 42 -5.99 -11.90 -19.28
CA THR A 42 -6.22 -12.79 -18.14
C THR A 42 -5.12 -12.59 -17.12
N LEU A 43 -5.53 -12.20 -15.90
CA LEU A 43 -4.64 -11.87 -14.79
C LEU A 43 -4.99 -12.71 -13.57
N VAL A 44 -3.99 -13.03 -12.76
CA VAL A 44 -4.15 -13.63 -11.44
C VAL A 44 -3.54 -12.66 -10.42
N PRO A 45 -4.36 -12.03 -9.57
CA PRO A 45 -3.85 -11.22 -8.47
C PRO A 45 -3.37 -12.15 -7.35
N GLU A 46 -2.12 -12.07 -6.93
CA GLU A 46 -1.54 -12.91 -5.87
C GLU A 46 -1.52 -12.16 -4.53
N GLU A 47 -1.25 -10.86 -4.58
CA GLU A 47 -1.11 -9.98 -3.42
C GLU A 47 -2.36 -9.10 -3.19
N PRO A 48 -2.60 -8.64 -1.95
CA PRO A 48 -3.68 -7.68 -1.68
C PRO A 48 -3.48 -6.35 -2.42
N GLU A 49 -2.25 -6.00 -2.78
CA GLU A 49 -1.94 -4.79 -3.57
C GLU A 49 -2.39 -4.91 -5.03
N ASP A 50 -2.37 -6.11 -5.58
CA ASP A 50 -2.87 -6.37 -6.92
C ASP A 50 -4.34 -5.99 -7.04
N MET A 51 -5.12 -6.07 -5.94
CA MET A 51 -6.51 -5.63 -5.92
C MET A 51 -6.64 -4.13 -6.18
N TRP A 52 -5.72 -3.32 -5.65
CA TRP A 52 -5.66 -1.89 -5.98
C TRP A 52 -5.28 -1.67 -7.44
N HIS A 53 -4.35 -2.45 -7.99
CA HIS A 53 -4.04 -2.39 -9.42
C HIS A 53 -5.28 -2.75 -10.25
N THR A 54 -5.99 -3.83 -9.93
CA THR A 54 -7.22 -4.23 -10.63
C THR A 54 -8.32 -3.18 -10.57
N TYR A 55 -8.50 -2.52 -9.42
CA TYR A 55 -9.45 -1.42 -9.27
C TYR A 55 -9.22 -0.32 -10.32
N ASN A 56 -7.96 0.03 -10.54
CA ASN A 56 -7.59 1.04 -11.53
C ASN A 56 -7.63 0.53 -12.98
N LEU A 57 -7.58 -0.78 -13.20
CA LEU A 57 -7.68 -1.39 -14.52
C LEU A 57 -9.13 -1.49 -14.99
N VAL A 58 -10.08 -1.81 -14.11
CA VAL A 58 -11.48 -2.01 -14.49
C VAL A 58 -12.17 -0.65 -14.73
N GLN A 59 -12.91 -0.52 -15.84
CA GLN A 59 -13.74 0.66 -16.11
C GLN A 59 -15.21 0.28 -16.30
N VAL A 60 -16.10 1.25 -16.11
CA VAL A 60 -17.54 1.09 -16.35
C VAL A 60 -17.77 0.89 -17.85
N GLY A 61 -18.52 -0.16 -18.20
CA GLY A 61 -18.79 -0.57 -19.58
C GLY A 61 -17.80 -1.60 -20.15
N ASP A 62 -16.73 -1.93 -19.41
CA ASP A 62 -15.86 -3.06 -19.75
C ASP A 62 -16.53 -4.40 -19.41
N SER A 63 -16.05 -5.48 -20.01
CA SER A 63 -16.53 -6.83 -19.72
C SER A 63 -15.54 -7.56 -18.82
N LEU A 64 -16.04 -8.16 -17.73
CA LEU A 64 -15.24 -8.88 -16.75
C LEU A 64 -15.77 -10.30 -16.58
N ARG A 65 -14.88 -11.29 -16.71
CA ARG A 65 -15.18 -12.70 -16.53
C ARG A 65 -14.41 -13.27 -15.35
N ALA A 66 -15.12 -13.74 -14.33
CA ALA A 66 -14.51 -14.35 -13.14
C ALA A 66 -15.40 -15.45 -12.54
N SER A 67 -14.83 -16.27 -11.66
CA SER A 67 -15.58 -17.29 -10.93
C SER A 67 -16.31 -16.68 -9.73
N THR A 68 -17.61 -16.91 -9.61
CA THR A 68 -18.41 -16.54 -8.43
C THR A 68 -19.21 -17.71 -7.89
N ILE A 69 -19.76 -17.51 -6.70
CA ILE A 69 -20.64 -18.47 -6.04
C ILE A 69 -22.04 -17.86 -6.00
N ARG A 70 -23.02 -18.58 -6.54
CA ARG A 70 -24.42 -18.18 -6.52
C ARG A 70 -25.27 -19.21 -5.80
N LYS A 71 -26.20 -18.74 -4.97
CA LYS A 71 -27.27 -19.59 -4.43
C LYS A 71 -28.34 -19.75 -5.51
N VAL A 72 -28.51 -20.96 -5.99
CA VAL A 72 -29.53 -21.34 -6.98
C VAL A 72 -30.68 -22.01 -6.22
N GLN A 73 -31.89 -21.49 -6.41
CA GLN A 73 -33.11 -22.14 -5.95
C GLN A 73 -33.61 -23.06 -7.06
N THR A 74 -33.71 -24.35 -6.76
CA THR A 74 -34.25 -25.36 -7.67
C THR A 74 -35.51 -25.93 -7.06
N GLU A 75 -36.62 -25.82 -7.77
CA GLU A 75 -37.87 -26.49 -7.42
C GLU A 75 -37.84 -27.89 -8.01
N SER A 76 -37.97 -28.89 -7.14
CA SER A 76 -38.07 -30.29 -7.57
C SER A 76 -39.49 -30.59 -8.06
N SER A 77 -39.66 -31.61 -8.90
CA SER A 77 -40.97 -32.06 -9.40
C SER A 77 -41.97 -32.43 -8.29
N THR A 78 -41.47 -32.70 -7.08
CA THR A 78 -42.23 -32.97 -5.85
C THR A 78 -42.70 -31.71 -5.11
N GLY A 79 -42.49 -30.51 -5.67
CA GLY A 79 -42.87 -29.22 -5.06
C GLY A 79 -41.98 -28.78 -3.90
N SER A 80 -40.89 -29.51 -3.61
CA SER A 80 -39.93 -29.13 -2.57
C SER A 80 -38.89 -28.14 -3.11
N VAL A 81 -38.67 -27.05 -2.38
CA VAL A 81 -37.71 -26.00 -2.75
C VAL A 81 -36.34 -26.34 -2.16
N GLY A 82 -35.38 -26.70 -3.02
CA GLY A 82 -33.99 -26.91 -2.64
C GLY A 82 -33.15 -25.66 -2.91
N SER A 83 -32.18 -25.36 -2.05
CA SER A 83 -31.23 -24.28 -2.29
C SER A 83 -29.79 -24.80 -2.30
N ASN A 84 -29.14 -24.73 -3.46
CA ASN A 84 -27.77 -25.20 -3.65
C ASN A 84 -26.85 -24.01 -3.93
N ARG A 85 -25.62 -24.06 -3.41
CA ARG A 85 -24.57 -23.07 -3.71
C ARG A 85 -23.73 -23.64 -4.84
N VAL A 86 -23.78 -23.01 -6.01
CA VAL A 86 -23.06 -23.45 -7.20
C VAL A 86 -21.99 -22.42 -7.54
N ARG A 87 -20.78 -22.89 -7.86
CA ARG A 87 -19.68 -22.05 -8.33
C ARG A 87 -19.72 -22.01 -9.86
N THR A 88 -19.87 -20.82 -10.44
CA THR A 88 -19.96 -20.62 -11.89
C THR A 88 -19.09 -19.46 -12.34
N THR A 89 -18.65 -19.51 -13.59
CA THR A 89 -17.96 -18.37 -14.22
C THR A 89 -18.98 -17.49 -14.91
N LEU A 90 -19.03 -16.22 -14.52
CA LEU A 90 -19.94 -15.23 -15.12
C LEU A 90 -19.16 -14.18 -15.87
N THR A 91 -19.71 -13.76 -17.00
CA THR A 91 -19.18 -12.69 -17.86
C THR A 91 -20.13 -11.49 -17.71
N LEU A 92 -19.70 -10.48 -16.95
CA LEU A 92 -20.51 -9.30 -16.64
C LEU A 92 -20.06 -8.07 -17.41
N CYS A 93 -21.02 -7.22 -17.79
CA CYS A 93 -20.78 -5.82 -18.15
C CYS A 93 -20.66 -5.02 -16.86
N VAL A 94 -19.52 -4.37 -16.64
CA VAL A 94 -19.26 -3.63 -15.40
C VAL A 94 -20.10 -2.35 -15.37
N GLU A 95 -20.83 -2.15 -14.28
CA GLU A 95 -21.62 -0.94 -14.05
C GLU A 95 -21.11 -0.13 -12.86
N ALA A 96 -20.72 -0.80 -11.78
CA ALA A 96 -20.19 -0.15 -10.58
C ALA A 96 -19.05 -0.98 -9.99
N ILE A 97 -18.09 -0.28 -9.39
CA ILE A 97 -16.85 -0.86 -8.86
C ILE A 97 -16.65 -0.27 -7.46
N ASP A 98 -16.63 -1.14 -6.46
CA ASP A 98 -16.41 -0.77 -5.06
C ASP A 98 -15.13 -1.41 -4.55
N PHE A 99 -14.25 -0.61 -3.94
CA PHE A 99 -12.99 -1.08 -3.36
C PHE A 99 -12.96 -0.83 -1.86
N ASP A 100 -12.71 -1.90 -1.09
CA ASP A 100 -12.47 -1.80 0.35
C ASP A 100 -10.96 -1.76 0.64
N SER A 101 -10.48 -0.61 1.09
CA SER A 101 -9.07 -0.38 1.44
C SER A 101 -8.57 -1.16 2.65
N GLN A 102 -9.43 -1.53 3.60
CA GLN A 102 -9.01 -2.28 4.80
C GLN A 102 -8.97 -3.78 4.53
N ALA A 103 -10.03 -4.29 3.89
CA ALA A 103 -10.12 -5.69 3.51
C ALA A 103 -9.27 -6.02 2.27
N CYS A 104 -8.84 -5.01 1.51
CA CYS A 104 -8.16 -5.14 0.22
C CYS A 104 -8.96 -6.03 -0.75
N GLN A 105 -10.29 -5.81 -0.80
CA GLN A 105 -11.22 -6.58 -1.62
C GLN A 105 -11.90 -5.68 -2.65
N LEU A 106 -12.01 -6.18 -3.88
CA LEU A 106 -12.67 -5.51 -4.99
C LEU A 106 -14.02 -6.17 -5.29
N ARG A 107 -15.08 -5.37 -5.31
CA ARG A 107 -16.42 -5.80 -5.69
C ARG A 107 -16.79 -5.13 -7.01
N VAL A 108 -17.21 -5.94 -7.97
CA VAL A 108 -17.59 -5.49 -9.31
C VAL A 108 -19.04 -5.87 -9.54
N LYS A 109 -19.91 -4.86 -9.59
CA LYS A 109 -21.33 -5.03 -9.91
C LYS A 109 -21.53 -4.88 -11.42
N GLY A 110 -22.31 -5.78 -11.99
CA GLY A 110 -22.61 -5.75 -13.41
C GLY A 110 -23.77 -6.64 -13.83
N THR A 111 -24.09 -6.58 -15.11
CA THR A 111 -25.16 -7.37 -15.74
C THR A 111 -24.57 -8.47 -16.61
N ASN A 112 -25.19 -9.65 -16.59
CA ASN A 112 -24.67 -10.80 -17.33
C ASN A 112 -24.84 -10.63 -18.85
N ILE A 113 -23.74 -10.73 -19.61
CA ILE A 113 -23.70 -10.57 -21.08
C ILE A 113 -23.84 -11.92 -21.80
N GLN A 114 -23.40 -13.03 -21.18
CA GLN A 114 -23.38 -14.36 -21.81
C GLN A 114 -24.36 -15.31 -21.12
N GLU A 115 -24.96 -16.23 -21.89
CA GLU A 115 -25.87 -17.20 -21.32
C GLU A 115 -25.14 -18.13 -20.33
N ASN A 116 -25.79 -18.45 -19.23
CA ASN A 116 -25.28 -19.36 -18.23
C ASN A 116 -26.43 -20.20 -17.69
N GLU A 117 -26.17 -21.48 -17.39
CA GLU A 117 -27.15 -22.46 -16.91
C GLU A 117 -27.94 -21.97 -15.70
N TYR A 118 -27.33 -21.16 -14.85
CA TYR A 118 -27.93 -20.70 -13.58
C TYR A 118 -28.27 -19.22 -13.54
N VAL A 119 -27.92 -18.45 -14.58
CA VAL A 119 -28.06 -16.98 -14.59
C VAL A 119 -28.63 -16.51 -15.92
N LYS A 120 -29.82 -15.90 -15.85
CA LYS A 120 -30.47 -15.29 -16.99
C LYS A 120 -29.63 -14.14 -17.56
N MET A 121 -29.72 -13.95 -18.88
CA MET A 121 -29.16 -12.81 -19.59
C MET A 121 -29.69 -11.50 -18.99
N GLY A 122 -28.81 -10.51 -18.80
CA GLY A 122 -29.15 -9.21 -18.22
C GLY A 122 -29.44 -9.20 -16.71
N ALA A 123 -29.32 -10.34 -16.03
CA ALA A 123 -29.46 -10.38 -14.57
C ALA A 123 -28.26 -9.70 -13.88
N TYR A 124 -28.56 -8.90 -12.86
CA TYR A 124 -27.52 -8.27 -12.04
C TYR A 124 -26.81 -9.29 -11.15
N HIS A 125 -25.50 -9.13 -11.04
CA HIS A 125 -24.67 -9.89 -10.12
C HIS A 125 -23.51 -9.02 -9.62
N THR A 126 -22.94 -9.41 -8.49
CA THR A 126 -21.77 -8.75 -7.90
C THR A 126 -20.69 -9.80 -7.73
N ILE A 127 -19.57 -9.60 -8.43
CA ILE A 127 -18.38 -10.43 -8.36
C ILE A 127 -17.47 -9.85 -7.29
N GLU A 128 -17.14 -10.65 -6.28
CA GLU A 128 -16.06 -10.36 -5.36
C GLU A 128 -14.79 -11.02 -5.92
N LEU A 129 -13.77 -10.23 -6.26
CA LEU A 129 -12.50 -10.79 -6.69
C LEU A 129 -11.74 -11.28 -5.46
N GLU A 130 -11.32 -12.55 -5.53
CA GLU A 130 -10.50 -13.17 -4.49
C GLU A 130 -9.03 -13.22 -4.94
N PRO A 131 -8.06 -13.09 -4.01
CA PRO A 131 -6.67 -13.32 -4.32
C PRO A 131 -6.45 -14.77 -4.77
N ASN A 132 -5.45 -14.97 -5.63
CA ASN A 132 -5.07 -16.22 -6.28
C ASN A 132 -6.15 -16.83 -7.21
N ARG A 133 -7.14 -16.05 -7.64
CA ARG A 133 -8.13 -16.49 -8.64
C ARG A 133 -7.96 -15.74 -9.95
N GLN A 134 -7.90 -16.48 -11.04
CA GLN A 134 -7.85 -15.87 -12.37
C GLN A 134 -9.15 -15.14 -12.69
N PHE A 135 -9.01 -13.94 -13.25
CA PHE A 135 -10.10 -13.22 -13.88
C PHE A 135 -9.64 -12.76 -15.26
N THR A 136 -10.58 -12.61 -16.19
CA THR A 136 -10.33 -12.11 -17.54
C THR A 136 -11.04 -10.80 -17.71
N LEU A 137 -10.28 -9.78 -18.11
CA LEU A 137 -10.77 -8.44 -18.36
C LEU A 137 -10.73 -8.20 -19.87
N ALA A 138 -11.86 -7.80 -20.43
CA ALA A 138 -12.02 -7.55 -21.84
C ALA A 138 -12.47 -6.10 -22.05
N LYS A 139 -11.60 -5.33 -22.71
CA LYS A 139 -11.78 -3.90 -23.00
C LYS A 139 -11.96 -3.67 -24.48
N LYS A 140 -12.68 -2.59 -24.80
CA LYS A 140 -12.79 -2.07 -26.16
C LYS A 140 -11.51 -1.35 -26.60
N GLN A 141 -10.83 -0.68 -25.67
CA GLN A 141 -9.60 0.07 -25.92
C GLN A 141 -8.60 -0.19 -24.80
N TRP A 142 -7.41 -0.65 -25.17
CA TRP A 142 -6.27 -0.82 -24.27
C TRP A 142 -5.31 0.35 -24.42
N ASP A 143 -5.28 1.22 -23.40
CA ASP A 143 -4.35 2.36 -23.36
C ASP A 143 -2.94 1.92 -22.93
N SER A 144 -1.92 2.65 -23.38
CA SER A 144 -0.53 2.43 -22.95
C SER A 144 -0.36 2.56 -21.43
N VAL A 145 -1.06 3.50 -20.79
CA VAL A 145 -1.03 3.72 -19.34
C VAL A 145 -1.57 2.51 -18.57
N VAL A 146 -2.59 1.83 -19.13
CA VAL A 146 -3.18 0.63 -18.53
C VAL A 146 -2.22 -0.55 -18.66
N LEU A 147 -1.53 -0.67 -19.80
CA LEU A 147 -0.52 -1.70 -20.02
C LEU A 147 0.71 -1.51 -19.13
N GLU A 148 1.22 -0.28 -19.02
CA GLU A 148 2.32 0.05 -18.13
C GLU A 148 1.97 -0.26 -16.67
N ARG A 149 0.71 -0.03 -16.26
CA ARG A 149 0.24 -0.38 -14.91
C ARG A 149 0.19 -1.89 -14.67
N ILE A 150 -0.15 -2.69 -15.69
CA ILE A 150 -0.10 -4.16 -15.59
C ILE A 150 1.35 -4.63 -15.46
N GLU A 151 2.26 -4.03 -16.22
CA GLU A 151 3.70 -4.32 -16.14
C GLU A 151 4.25 -3.97 -14.74
N GLN A 152 3.90 -2.79 -14.21
CA GLN A 152 4.24 -2.39 -12.83
C GLN A 152 3.71 -3.35 -11.77
N ALA A 153 2.51 -3.93 -11.96
CA ALA A 153 1.95 -4.90 -11.03
C ALA A 153 2.60 -6.30 -11.18
N CYS A 154 3.13 -6.62 -12.35
CA CYS A 154 3.77 -7.90 -12.65
C CYS A 154 5.24 -7.95 -12.21
N ASP A 155 5.90 -6.80 -12.07
CA ASP A 155 7.32 -6.72 -11.72
C ASP A 155 7.57 -6.97 -10.21
N PRO A 156 8.19 -8.11 -9.82
CA PRO A 156 8.41 -8.44 -8.42
C PRO A 156 9.46 -7.54 -7.74
N ALA A 157 10.30 -6.88 -8.54
CA ALA A 157 11.35 -5.96 -8.06
C ALA A 157 10.78 -4.77 -7.27
N TRP A 158 9.49 -4.46 -7.47
CA TRP A 158 8.83 -3.33 -6.84
C TRP A 158 8.23 -3.66 -5.48
N SER A 159 8.30 -4.91 -5.01
CA SER A 159 7.85 -5.32 -3.67
C SER A 159 8.86 -4.87 -2.59
N ALA A 160 8.49 -3.83 -1.84
CA ALA A 160 9.32 -3.24 -0.81
C ALA A 160 8.47 -2.58 0.27
N ASP A 161 8.06 -3.38 1.26
CA ASP A 161 7.22 -2.86 2.34
C ASP A 161 8.05 -2.10 3.35
N VAL A 162 7.78 -0.79 3.47
CA VAL A 162 8.37 0.07 4.50
C VAL A 162 7.30 0.30 5.56
N ALA A 163 7.58 -0.10 6.79
CA ALA A 163 6.71 0.27 7.90
C ALA A 163 7.12 1.66 8.41
N ALA A 164 6.15 2.49 8.76
CA ALA A 164 6.37 3.80 9.34
C ALA A 164 5.51 3.97 10.60
N VAL A 165 6.16 4.37 11.68
CA VAL A 165 5.53 4.65 12.97
C VAL A 165 5.77 6.12 13.26
N VAL A 166 4.72 6.92 13.13
CA VAL A 166 4.76 8.36 13.42
C VAL A 166 4.15 8.55 14.81
N MET A 167 4.87 9.25 15.69
CA MET A 167 4.52 9.35 17.10
C MET A 167 4.63 10.78 17.60
N GLN A 168 3.81 11.07 18.59
CA GLN A 168 3.83 12.24 19.46
C GLN A 168 3.37 11.78 20.85
N GLU A 169 3.62 12.58 21.89
CA GLU A 169 3.06 12.31 23.21
C GLU A 169 1.53 12.22 23.13
N GLY A 170 1.00 10.99 23.28
CA GLY A 170 -0.43 10.70 23.29
C GLY A 170 -1.05 10.34 21.93
N LEU A 171 -0.30 10.39 20.84
CA LEU A 171 -0.77 9.98 19.51
C LEU A 171 0.30 9.18 18.77
N ALA A 172 -0.05 7.99 18.30
CA ALA A 172 0.78 7.22 17.38
C ALA A 172 -0.03 6.70 16.20
N HIS A 173 0.56 6.80 15.02
CA HIS A 173 0.06 6.23 13.78
C HIS A 173 1.05 5.19 13.27
N ILE A 174 0.56 3.97 13.10
CA ILE A 174 1.31 2.89 12.48
C ILE A 174 0.79 2.73 11.06
N CYS A 175 1.66 3.02 10.12
CA CYS A 175 1.41 2.99 8.69
C CYS A 175 2.28 1.92 8.04
N LEU A 176 1.73 1.22 7.07
CA LEU A 176 2.46 0.41 6.12
C LEU A 176 2.48 1.18 4.81
N VAL A 177 3.68 1.57 4.38
CA VAL A 177 3.90 2.23 3.10
C VAL A 177 4.21 1.13 2.10
N THR A 178 3.22 0.81 1.28
CA THR A 178 3.44 -0.06 0.13
C THR A 178 3.74 0.78 -1.10
N PRO A 179 4.29 0.17 -2.17
CA PRO A 179 4.56 0.88 -3.43
C PRO A 179 3.32 1.57 -4.00
N SER A 180 2.15 0.97 -3.82
CA SER A 180 0.90 1.43 -4.44
C SER A 180 0.00 2.22 -3.50
N MET A 181 0.05 1.97 -2.20
CA MET A 181 -0.78 2.67 -1.23
C MET A 181 -0.14 2.77 0.16
N THR A 182 -0.47 3.85 0.87
CA THR A 182 -0.15 3.98 2.29
C THR A 182 -1.34 3.56 3.13
N LEU A 183 -1.22 2.44 3.86
CA LEU A 183 -2.26 1.92 4.74
C LEU A 183 -1.98 2.30 6.19
N THR A 184 -2.90 3.05 6.82
CA THR A 184 -2.87 3.23 8.28
C THR A 184 -3.49 2.00 8.94
N ARG A 185 -2.68 1.16 9.60
CA ARG A 185 -3.16 -0.07 10.26
C ARG A 185 -3.71 0.17 11.66
N ALA A 186 -3.05 1.04 12.41
CA ALA A 186 -3.47 1.36 13.77
C ALA A 186 -3.30 2.85 14.08
N LYS A 187 -4.24 3.35 14.89
CA LYS A 187 -4.15 4.64 15.57
C LYS A 187 -4.23 4.36 17.07
N VAL A 188 -3.20 4.77 17.79
CA VAL A 188 -3.15 4.70 19.26
C VAL A 188 -3.27 6.13 19.77
N GLU A 189 -4.33 6.41 20.53
CA GLU A 189 -4.58 7.72 21.13
C GLU A 189 -4.77 7.54 22.63
N VAL A 190 -3.88 8.17 23.41
CA VAL A 190 -3.87 8.10 24.88
C VAL A 190 -3.75 9.52 25.41
N ASN A 191 -4.65 9.88 26.33
CA ASN A 191 -4.58 11.18 26.97
C ASN A 191 -3.47 11.19 28.04
N ILE A 192 -2.33 11.82 27.71
CA ILE A 192 -1.20 11.93 28.64
C ILE A 192 -1.36 13.21 29.48
N PRO A 193 -1.46 13.09 30.82
CA PRO A 193 -1.64 14.25 31.68
C PRO A 193 -0.37 15.10 31.70
N ARG A 194 -0.51 16.43 31.52
CA ARG A 194 0.65 17.34 31.59
C ARG A 194 1.38 17.25 32.92
N LYS A 195 2.71 17.40 32.88
CA LYS A 195 3.55 17.46 34.09
C LYS A 195 3.09 18.61 34.99
N ARG A 196 2.66 18.29 36.22
CA ARG A 196 2.34 19.26 37.27
C ARG A 196 3.42 19.24 38.35
N ARG A 197 3.71 20.40 38.96
CA ARG A 197 4.61 20.46 40.14
C ARG A 197 3.99 19.61 41.26
N GLY A 198 4.68 18.52 41.63
CA GLY A 198 4.29 17.61 42.72
C GLY A 198 4.16 16.14 42.30
N ASN A 199 3.54 15.86 41.14
CA ASN A 199 3.26 14.49 40.67
C ASN A 199 3.73 14.29 39.22
N CYS A 200 5.00 13.92 39.03
CA CYS A 200 5.53 13.47 37.73
C CYS A 200 5.26 11.97 37.45
N SER A 201 5.07 11.16 38.51
CA SER A 201 4.91 9.71 38.39
C SER A 201 3.70 9.26 37.57
N GLN A 202 2.61 10.05 37.55
CA GLN A 202 1.42 9.72 36.76
C GLN A 202 1.67 9.91 35.25
N HIS A 203 2.45 10.91 34.89
CA HIS A 203 2.85 11.17 33.51
C HIS A 203 3.73 10.04 32.98
N ASP A 204 4.73 9.62 33.77
CA ASP A 204 5.68 8.59 33.34
C ASP A 204 5.01 7.21 33.22
N ARG A 205 4.09 6.86 34.13
CA ARG A 205 3.26 5.65 34.00
C ARG A 205 2.32 5.69 32.79
N ALA A 206 1.81 6.87 32.42
CA ALA A 206 0.97 7.01 31.24
C ALA A 206 1.79 6.83 29.95
N LEU A 207 3.01 7.36 29.91
CA LEU A 207 3.94 7.15 28.80
C LEU A 207 4.33 5.68 28.64
N GLU A 208 4.63 4.99 29.73
CA GLU A 208 4.96 3.56 29.69
C GLU A 208 3.82 2.74 29.07
N ARG A 209 2.58 2.96 29.53
CA ARG A 209 1.38 2.31 28.96
C ARG A 209 1.17 2.67 27.48
N PHE A 210 1.45 3.91 27.10
CA PHE A 210 1.36 4.34 25.71
C PHE A 210 2.37 3.57 24.84
N TYR A 211 3.63 3.47 25.29
CA TYR A 211 4.65 2.71 24.57
C TYR A 211 4.33 1.21 24.49
N GLU A 212 3.79 0.60 25.55
CA GLU A 212 3.31 -0.79 25.51
C GLU A 212 2.25 -1.00 24.42
N GLN A 213 1.27 -0.11 24.31
CA GLN A 213 0.24 -0.20 23.28
C GLN A 213 0.81 -0.06 21.87
N VAL A 214 1.79 0.84 21.67
CA VAL A 214 2.46 1.00 20.38
C VAL A 214 3.27 -0.25 20.03
N VAL A 215 4.03 -0.84 20.96
CA VAL A 215 4.77 -2.09 20.73
C VAL A 215 3.83 -3.24 20.39
N GLN A 216 2.70 -3.37 21.10
CA GLN A 216 1.68 -4.38 20.79
C GLN A 216 1.07 -4.17 19.40
N ALA A 217 0.80 -2.93 19.02
CA ALA A 217 0.24 -2.62 17.70
C ALA A 217 1.25 -2.90 16.57
N ILE A 218 2.55 -2.64 16.78
CA ILE A 218 3.63 -3.02 15.86
C ILE A 218 3.64 -4.54 15.67
N GLN A 219 3.64 -5.31 16.76
CA GLN A 219 3.67 -6.78 16.69
C GLN A 219 2.44 -7.39 16.00
N ARG A 220 1.26 -6.76 16.12
CA ARG A 220 0.02 -7.26 15.51
C ARG A 220 -0.09 -6.95 14.02
N HIS A 221 0.45 -5.82 13.57
CA HIS A 221 0.19 -5.30 12.24
C HIS A 221 1.39 -5.32 11.29
N ILE A 222 2.61 -5.47 11.82
CA ILE A 222 3.84 -5.46 11.03
C ILE A 222 4.43 -6.86 11.00
N ASN A 223 4.51 -7.43 9.80
CA ASN A 223 5.24 -8.66 9.55
C ASN A 223 6.69 -8.32 9.19
N PHE A 224 7.63 -8.62 10.10
CA PHE A 224 9.02 -8.22 9.94
C PHE A 224 9.77 -8.95 8.81
N ASP A 225 9.25 -10.08 8.35
CA ASP A 225 9.86 -10.85 7.25
C ASP A 225 9.65 -10.17 5.90
N VAL A 226 8.49 -9.51 5.72
CA VAL A 226 8.12 -8.81 4.47
C VAL A 226 8.69 -7.39 4.46
N VAL A 227 8.76 -6.75 5.63
CA VAL A 227 9.19 -5.36 5.76
C VAL A 227 10.72 -5.22 5.69
N LYS A 228 11.18 -4.34 4.78
CA LYS A 228 12.61 -4.01 4.61
C LYS A 228 13.13 -3.14 5.76
N CYS A 229 12.40 -2.08 6.09
CA CYS A 229 12.78 -1.08 7.09
C CYS A 229 11.56 -0.61 7.89
N VAL A 230 11.77 -0.28 9.17
CA VAL A 230 10.78 0.33 10.05
C VAL A 230 11.25 1.73 10.42
N LEU A 231 10.55 2.75 9.93
CA LEU A 231 10.79 4.15 10.27
C LEU A 231 10.09 4.49 11.58
N VAL A 232 10.79 5.10 12.51
CA VAL A 232 10.25 5.65 13.76
C VAL A 232 10.45 7.15 13.74
N ALA A 233 9.37 7.89 13.55
CA ALA A 233 9.36 9.32 13.40
C ALA A 233 8.67 10.00 14.58
N SER A 234 9.29 11.02 15.16
CA SER A 234 8.66 11.83 16.20
C SER A 234 9.24 13.24 16.26
N PRO A 235 8.50 14.21 16.81
CA PRO A 235 9.08 15.47 17.24
C PRO A 235 9.87 15.26 18.55
N GLY A 236 11.05 15.87 18.65
CA GLY A 236 11.88 15.84 19.85
C GLY A 236 12.44 14.45 20.19
N PHE A 237 12.49 14.14 21.49
CA PHE A 237 13.17 12.96 22.07
C PHE A 237 12.28 11.71 22.24
N VAL A 238 11.01 11.78 21.81
CA VAL A 238 10.02 10.70 22.02
C VAL A 238 10.44 9.39 21.32
N ARG A 239 10.94 9.46 20.08
CA ARG A 239 11.41 8.27 19.33
C ARG A 239 12.57 7.56 20.00
N GLU A 240 13.51 8.31 20.59
CA GLU A 240 14.71 7.73 21.20
C GLU A 240 14.30 6.99 22.48
N GLN A 241 13.50 7.64 23.32
CA GLN A 241 12.94 7.03 24.52
C GLN A 241 12.08 5.78 24.18
N PHE A 242 11.29 5.84 23.11
CA PHE A 242 10.49 4.71 22.65
C PHE A 242 11.35 3.53 22.15
N CYS A 243 12.39 3.80 21.36
CA CYS A 243 13.31 2.76 20.90
C CYS A 243 14.01 2.08 22.08
N ASP A 244 14.48 2.85 23.06
CA ASP A 244 15.11 2.30 24.27
C ASP A 244 14.12 1.43 25.06
N TYR A 245 12.89 1.91 25.25
CA TYR A 245 11.84 1.15 25.91
C TYR A 245 11.51 -0.15 25.18
N MET A 246 11.38 -0.09 23.84
CA MET A 246 11.11 -1.26 23.01
C MET A 246 12.21 -2.32 23.12
N PHE A 247 13.48 -1.91 23.10
CA PHE A 247 14.60 -2.86 23.24
C PHE A 247 14.72 -3.42 24.64
N GLN A 248 14.48 -2.61 25.68
CA GLN A 248 14.41 -3.12 27.06
C GLN A 248 13.30 -4.16 27.21
N GLN A 249 12.13 -3.92 26.61
CA GLN A 249 11.03 -4.87 26.62
C GLN A 249 11.33 -6.12 25.80
N ALA A 250 11.98 -5.98 24.64
CA ALA A 250 12.39 -7.11 23.81
C ALA A 250 13.35 -8.04 24.56
N VAL A 251 14.28 -7.48 25.35
CA VAL A 251 15.19 -8.24 26.23
C VAL A 251 14.45 -8.89 27.39
N LYS A 252 13.49 -8.21 28.03
CA LYS A 252 12.69 -8.80 29.12
C LYS A 252 11.80 -9.95 28.66
N THR A 253 11.31 -9.87 27.43
CA THR A 253 10.34 -10.85 26.89
C THR A 253 11.02 -11.93 26.03
N ASP A 254 12.35 -11.87 25.87
CA ASP A 254 13.15 -12.75 25.01
C ASP A 254 12.56 -12.95 23.60
N ASN A 255 12.00 -11.89 23.02
CA ASN A 255 11.34 -11.98 21.71
C ASN A 255 12.38 -11.94 20.58
N LYS A 256 12.70 -13.11 20.02
CA LYS A 256 13.70 -13.29 18.96
C LYS A 256 13.44 -12.42 17.73
N VAL A 257 12.18 -12.28 17.32
CA VAL A 257 11.80 -11.52 16.10
C VAL A 257 12.19 -10.04 16.21
N LEU A 258 12.05 -9.44 17.40
CA LEU A 258 12.40 -8.03 17.63
C LEU A 258 13.92 -7.84 17.76
N LEU A 259 14.62 -8.80 18.36
CA LEU A 259 16.07 -8.75 18.56
C LEU A 259 16.83 -8.94 17.25
N GLU A 260 16.40 -9.86 16.39
CA GLU A 260 16.99 -10.12 15.08
C GLU A 260 16.79 -8.93 14.12
N ASN A 261 15.64 -8.26 14.20
CA ASN A 261 15.29 -7.14 13.33
C ASN A 261 15.68 -5.76 13.89
N ARG A 262 16.56 -5.70 14.91
CA ARG A 262 17.01 -4.43 15.52
C ARG A 262 17.60 -3.45 14.49
N SER A 263 18.32 -3.96 13.49
CA SER A 263 18.95 -3.16 12.44
C SER A 263 17.95 -2.50 11.48
N LYS A 264 16.72 -3.00 11.40
CA LYS A 264 15.67 -2.45 10.52
C LYS A 264 15.01 -1.20 11.08
N PHE A 265 15.15 -0.92 12.38
CA PHE A 265 14.58 0.26 13.01
C PHE A 265 15.44 1.50 12.74
N LEU A 266 14.88 2.47 12.04
CA LEU A 266 15.52 3.73 11.69
C LEU A 266 14.79 4.89 12.38
N GLN A 267 15.55 5.76 13.02
CA GLN A 267 15.02 6.94 13.70
C GLN A 267 15.03 8.14 12.76
N VAL A 268 13.90 8.86 12.70
CA VAL A 268 13.68 9.98 11.78
C VAL A 268 13.08 11.18 12.52
N HIS A 269 13.35 12.39 12.05
CA HIS A 269 12.72 13.59 12.57
C HIS A 269 11.34 13.78 11.92
N ALA A 270 10.36 14.21 12.71
CA ALA A 270 9.07 14.63 12.19
C ALA A 270 8.57 15.84 12.97
N SER A 271 7.86 16.74 12.30
CA SER A 271 7.26 17.92 12.92
C SER A 271 6.11 17.59 13.89
N SER A 272 5.37 16.50 13.66
CA SER A 272 4.24 16.09 14.50
C SER A 272 3.97 14.58 14.45
N GLY A 273 3.05 14.10 15.30
CA GLY A 273 2.62 12.69 15.36
C GLY A 273 1.49 12.31 14.40
N HIS A 274 1.14 13.14 13.42
CA HIS A 274 -0.02 12.95 12.55
C HIS A 274 0.32 12.26 11.22
N LYS A 275 -0.69 11.92 10.41
CA LYS A 275 -0.50 11.20 9.14
C LYS A 275 0.39 11.96 8.14
N TYR A 276 0.28 13.29 8.08
CA TYR A 276 1.01 14.11 7.10
C TYR A 276 2.52 14.14 7.36
N SER A 277 2.94 13.92 8.60
CA SER A 277 4.35 13.93 9.04
C SER A 277 5.14 12.74 8.49
N LEU A 278 4.45 11.70 8.04
CA LEU A 278 5.04 10.59 7.29
C LEU A 278 5.70 11.08 6.00
N LYS A 279 5.10 12.06 5.31
CA LYS A 279 5.66 12.65 4.09
C LYS A 279 7.00 13.35 4.37
N GLU A 280 7.07 14.08 5.48
CA GLU A 280 8.30 14.76 5.91
C GLU A 280 9.41 13.74 6.24
N ALA A 281 9.06 12.68 6.98
CA ALA A 281 10.00 11.62 7.33
C ALA A 281 10.56 10.86 6.11
N LEU A 282 9.81 10.77 5.01
CA LEU A 282 10.29 10.16 3.75
C LEU A 282 11.18 11.09 2.93
N CYS A 283 11.07 12.42 3.10
CA CYS A 283 11.96 13.38 2.43
C CYS A 283 13.38 13.42 3.02
N ASP A 284 13.54 13.02 4.29
CA ASP A 284 14.80 13.18 4.99
C ASP A 284 15.95 12.43 4.28
N PRO A 285 17.12 13.06 4.06
CA PRO A 285 18.21 12.49 3.26
C PRO A 285 18.88 11.29 3.93
N THR A 286 18.82 11.21 5.26
CA THR A 286 19.28 10.05 6.06
C THR A 286 18.50 8.78 5.73
N VAL A 287 17.22 8.94 5.39
CA VAL A 287 16.29 7.87 5.04
C VAL A 287 16.34 7.60 3.53
N THR A 288 16.31 8.65 2.71
CA THR A 288 16.33 8.56 1.24
C THR A 288 17.55 7.82 0.70
N SER A 289 18.72 7.98 1.33
CA SER A 289 19.94 7.25 0.94
C SER A 289 19.87 5.74 1.17
N ARG A 290 19.02 5.29 2.11
CA ARG A 290 18.80 3.86 2.42
C ARG A 290 17.53 3.30 1.79
N LEU A 291 16.58 4.16 1.42
CA LEU A 291 15.31 3.84 0.77
C LEU A 291 15.30 4.20 -0.72
N SER A 292 16.47 4.25 -1.38
CA SER A 292 16.59 4.64 -2.79
C SER A 292 15.72 3.83 -3.74
N ASP A 293 15.39 2.60 -3.33
CA ASP A 293 14.70 1.62 -4.15
C ASP A 293 13.18 1.64 -3.94
N THR A 294 12.65 2.54 -3.09
CA THR A 294 11.22 2.62 -2.80
C THR A 294 10.53 3.70 -3.64
N LYS A 295 9.49 3.31 -4.39
CA LYS A 295 8.65 4.22 -5.20
C LYS A 295 8.13 5.42 -4.42
N ALA A 296 7.73 5.21 -3.16
CA ALA A 296 7.23 6.27 -2.28
C ALA A 296 8.22 7.44 -2.11
N ALA A 297 9.52 7.18 -2.05
CA ALA A 297 10.53 8.24 -1.97
C ALA A 297 10.60 9.05 -3.27
N GLY A 298 10.46 8.39 -4.43
CA GLY A 298 10.39 9.04 -5.74
C GLY A 298 9.17 9.96 -5.89
N GLU A 299 7.99 9.49 -5.48
CA GLU A 299 6.75 10.28 -5.53
C GLU A 299 6.82 11.52 -4.62
N VAL A 300 7.33 11.32 -3.40
CA VAL A 300 7.51 12.41 -2.44
C VAL A 300 8.52 13.44 -2.96
N LYS A 301 9.63 12.98 -3.57
CA LYS A 301 10.63 13.85 -4.20
C LYS A 301 10.06 14.65 -5.36
N ALA A 302 9.29 14.02 -6.25
CA ALA A 302 8.65 14.71 -7.37
C ALA A 302 7.70 15.82 -6.88
N LEU A 303 6.94 15.56 -5.82
CA LEU A 303 6.10 16.58 -5.19
C LEU A 303 6.93 17.70 -4.55
N ASP A 304 8.01 17.37 -3.84
CA ASP A 304 8.89 18.37 -3.23
C ASP A 304 9.55 19.28 -4.27
N ASP A 305 10.00 18.72 -5.39
CA ASP A 305 10.53 19.48 -6.52
C ASP A 305 9.47 20.40 -7.14
N PHE A 306 8.22 19.94 -7.25
CA PHE A 306 7.11 20.79 -7.65
C PHE A 306 6.85 21.95 -6.67
N TYR A 307 6.90 21.70 -5.36
CA TYR A 307 6.75 22.76 -4.35
C TYR A 307 7.90 23.76 -4.39
N LYS A 308 9.14 23.30 -4.57
CA LYS A 308 10.31 24.17 -4.75
C LYS A 308 10.16 25.10 -5.95
N ILE A 309 9.68 24.58 -7.08
CA ILE A 309 9.40 25.38 -8.29
C ILE A 309 8.33 26.44 -7.98
N LYS A 310 7.22 26.06 -7.32
CA LYS A 310 6.16 27.02 -6.96
C LYS A 310 6.66 28.12 -6.03
N ILE A 311 7.48 27.78 -5.04
CA ILE A 311 8.09 28.75 -4.12
C ILE A 311 9.02 29.70 -4.88
N LEU A 312 9.80 29.19 -5.83
CA LEU A 312 10.68 30.02 -6.66
C LEU A 312 9.87 30.99 -7.53
N ILE A 313 8.81 30.52 -8.19
CA ILE A 313 7.90 31.36 -8.99
C ILE A 313 7.23 32.41 -8.10
N CYS A 314 6.76 32.04 -6.91
CA CYS A 314 6.13 32.97 -5.97
C CYS A 314 7.14 34.02 -5.46
N LYS A 315 8.38 33.64 -5.21
CA LYS A 315 9.47 34.56 -4.83
C LYS A 315 9.79 35.52 -5.97
N VAL A 316 9.89 35.04 -7.21
CA VAL A 316 10.11 35.88 -8.39
C VAL A 316 8.96 36.86 -8.59
N PHE A 317 7.72 36.40 -8.45
CA PHE A 317 6.52 37.23 -8.56
C PHE A 317 6.45 38.29 -7.44
N LEU A 318 6.80 37.92 -6.20
CA LEU A 318 6.88 38.84 -5.07
C LEU A 318 8.02 39.87 -5.24
N MET A 319 9.16 39.46 -5.83
CA MET A 319 10.27 40.36 -6.16
C MET A 319 9.87 41.37 -7.24
N LEU A 320 9.15 40.93 -8.28
CA LEU A 320 8.60 41.81 -9.33
C LEU A 320 7.56 42.79 -8.77
N LEU A 321 6.70 42.36 -7.86
CA LEU A 321 5.76 43.23 -7.14
C LEU A 321 6.48 44.24 -6.23
N ALA A 322 7.53 43.82 -5.52
CA ALA A 322 8.34 44.70 -4.69
C ALA A 322 9.10 45.75 -5.51
N LEU A 323 9.66 45.37 -6.67
CA LEU A 323 10.27 46.30 -7.63
C LEU A 323 9.27 47.31 -8.19
N ARG A 324 8.01 46.90 -8.38
CA ARG A 324 6.91 47.79 -8.80
C ARG A 324 6.50 48.77 -7.70
N HIS A 325 6.53 48.36 -6.43
CA HIS A 325 6.22 49.21 -5.27
C HIS A 325 7.36 50.17 -4.88
N CYS A 326 8.62 49.83 -5.18
CA CYS A 326 9.79 50.67 -4.88
C CYS A 326 10.05 51.78 -5.93
N GLY A 327 9.13 52.00 -6.88
CA GLY A 327 9.14 53.18 -7.76
C GLY A 327 10.27 53.24 -8.80
N LEU A 328 10.99 52.14 -9.05
CA LEU A 328 12.15 52.14 -9.96
C LEU A 328 11.82 51.81 -11.43
N VAL A 329 10.54 51.64 -11.79
CA VAL A 329 10.15 51.34 -13.18
C VAL A 329 8.97 52.21 -13.62
N ASN A 330 9.22 53.50 -13.83
CA ASN A 330 8.29 54.41 -14.51
C ASN A 330 8.37 54.34 -16.06
N GLY A 331 8.92 53.28 -16.67
CA GLY A 331 9.15 53.28 -18.13
C GLY A 331 9.09 51.97 -18.92
N CYS A 332 8.87 50.79 -18.31
CA CYS A 332 8.88 49.52 -19.07
C CYS A 332 7.74 48.54 -18.74
N SER A 333 6.67 49.00 -18.08
CA SER A 333 5.59 48.14 -17.57
C SER A 333 4.61 47.63 -18.65
N GLN A 334 4.71 48.07 -19.90
CA GLN A 334 3.64 47.83 -20.90
C GLN A 334 3.87 46.67 -21.88
N ARG A 335 5.06 46.04 -21.93
CA ARG A 335 5.33 44.96 -22.90
C ARG A 335 5.36 43.54 -22.36
N PHE A 336 5.46 43.33 -21.05
CA PHE A 336 5.57 41.97 -20.50
C PHE A 336 4.23 41.30 -20.15
N PHE A 337 3.12 42.05 -20.12
CA PHE A 337 1.80 41.51 -19.80
C PHE A 337 1.04 40.93 -21.00
N CYS A 338 1.63 40.95 -22.20
CA CYS A 338 0.95 40.56 -23.45
C CYS A 338 1.41 39.20 -24.01
N LEU A 339 2.20 38.43 -23.26
CA LEU A 339 2.78 37.16 -23.70
C LEU A 339 2.48 35.97 -22.76
N LEU A 340 1.41 36.08 -21.98
CA LEU A 340 0.85 35.00 -21.17
C LEU A 340 -0.55 34.65 -21.66
#